data_AF-A0A6P5RVC7-F1
#
_entry.id   AF-A0A6P5RVC7-F1
#
_cell.length_a   1.000
_cell.length_b   1.000
_cell.length_c   1.000
_cell.angle_alpha   90.00
_cell.angle_beta   90.00
_cell.angle_gamma   90.00
#
_symmetry.space_group_name_H-M   'P 1'
#
loop_
_entity.id
_entity.type
_entity.pdbx_description
1 polymer ?
#
loop_
_entity_poly.entity_id
_entity_poly.type
_entity_poly.pdbx_seq_one_letter_code
_entity_poly.pdbx_strand_id
1 'polypeptide(L)'
;MISAFECVHDGWGVAVLVGVPHKEAVFKTHPVNFLNERTLKGTFFGNYKPRSDIPSVVEKYMNNELELEKFITHKVPFSEINKAFDYMLKGEGLRCIIHMEE
;
A
#
# COMPACT_ATOMS: atom_id res chain seq x y z
N MET A 1 8.22 9.84 -4.93
CA MET A 1 7.39 9.24 -6.02
C MET A 1 8.07 9.32 -7.37
N ILE A 2 8.59 10.48 -7.80
CA ILE A 2 9.22 10.59 -9.13
C ILE A 2 10.43 9.66 -9.33
N SER A 3 11.28 9.52 -8.31
CA SER A 3 12.47 8.66 -8.39
C SER A 3 12.12 7.21 -8.73
N ALA A 4 10.94 6.72 -8.33
CA ALA A 4 10.46 5.38 -8.68
C ALA A 4 10.13 5.25 -10.17
N PHE A 5 9.66 6.33 -10.83
CA PHE A 5 9.47 6.37 -12.29
C PHE A 5 10.79 6.58 -13.03
N GLU A 6 11.71 7.35 -12.45
CA GLU A 6 12.99 7.64 -13.10
C GLU A 6 14.01 6.50 -13.01
N CYS A 7 13.82 5.55 -12.09
CA CYS A 7 14.69 4.39 -11.93
C CYS A 7 14.20 3.13 -12.66
N VAL A 8 13.06 3.16 -13.35
CA VAL A 8 12.60 2.01 -14.13
C VAL A 8 13.41 1.84 -15.41
N HIS A 9 13.45 0.62 -15.92
CA HIS A 9 14.18 0.29 -17.13
C HIS A 9 13.65 1.05 -18.35
N ASP A 10 14.55 1.55 -19.20
CA ASP A 10 14.18 2.15 -20.50
C ASP A 10 13.56 1.09 -21.42
N GLY A 11 12.60 1.45 -22.27
CA GLY A 11 11.91 0.53 -23.19
C GLY A 11 10.66 -0.12 -22.61
N TRP A 12 10.69 -0.58 -21.35
CA TRP A 12 9.59 -1.41 -20.79
C TRP A 12 9.30 -1.25 -19.30
N GLY A 13 10.06 -0.40 -18.60
CA GLY A 13 9.89 -0.23 -17.17
C GLY A 13 8.52 0.35 -16.80
N VAL A 14 7.90 -0.21 -15.76
CA VAL A 14 6.60 0.24 -15.26
C VAL A 14 6.73 0.69 -13.81
N ALA A 15 6.38 1.94 -13.55
CA ALA A 15 6.21 2.44 -12.19
C ALA A 15 4.72 2.51 -11.83
N VAL A 16 4.34 1.91 -10.70
CA VAL A 16 2.97 1.95 -10.17
C VAL A 16 2.94 2.78 -8.90
N LEU A 17 2.23 3.90 -8.93
CA LEU A 17 2.03 4.75 -7.75
C LEU A 17 0.93 4.17 -6.86
N VAL A 18 1.31 3.83 -5.63
CA VAL A 18 0.41 3.29 -4.59
C VAL A 18 0.17 4.31 -3.46
N GLY A 19 1.19 5.11 -3.13
CA GLY A 19 1.09 6.14 -2.08
C GLY A 19 0.21 7.32 -2.49
N VAL A 20 -0.50 7.91 -1.52
CA VAL A 20 -1.36 9.08 -1.76
C VAL A 20 -0.57 10.37 -1.50
N PRO A 21 -0.33 11.22 -2.50
CA PRO A 21 0.34 12.50 -2.30
C PRO A 21 -0.51 13.50 -1.50
N HIS A 22 0.15 14.45 -0.87
CA HIS A 22 -0.51 15.68 -0.40
C HIS A 22 -1.02 16.51 -1.60
N LYS A 23 -2.08 17.30 -1.41
CA LYS A 23 -2.77 18.05 -2.47
C LYS A 23 -1.88 18.97 -3.33
N GLU A 24 -0.82 19.52 -2.76
CA GLU A 24 0.11 20.45 -3.43
C GLU A 24 1.30 19.72 -4.10
N ALA A 25 1.36 18.39 -4.02
CA ALA A 25 2.50 17.65 -4.56
C ALA A 25 2.49 17.66 -6.08
N VAL A 26 3.65 17.94 -6.68
CA VAL A 26 3.83 17.97 -8.13
C VAL A 26 4.61 16.75 -8.59
N PHE A 27 4.12 16.09 -9.63
CA PHE A 27 4.84 15.02 -10.33
C PHE A 27 5.42 15.57 -11.64
N LYS A 28 6.74 15.72 -11.72
CA LYS A 28 7.44 16.33 -12.87
C LYS A 28 8.67 15.51 -13.25
N THR A 29 8.89 15.32 -14.55
CA THR A 29 10.03 14.60 -15.12
C THR A 29 10.36 15.15 -16.50
N HIS A 30 11.49 14.74 -17.08
CA HIS A 30 11.83 15.09 -18.45
C HIS A 30 10.99 14.29 -19.46
N PRO A 31 10.44 14.92 -20.52
CA PRO A 31 9.63 14.21 -21.54
C PRO A 31 10.35 13.03 -22.20
N VAL A 32 11.69 13.08 -22.29
CA VAL A 32 12.49 11.96 -22.81
C VAL A 32 12.26 10.67 -22.05
N ASN A 33 11.95 10.73 -20.75
CA ASN A 33 11.66 9.53 -19.96
C ASN A 33 10.37 8.83 -20.43
N PHE A 34 9.39 9.57 -20.94
CA PHE A 34 8.20 9.00 -21.57
C PHE A 34 8.47 8.51 -23.00
N LEU A 35 9.31 9.23 -23.76
CA LEU A 35 9.70 8.81 -25.11
C LEU A 35 10.59 7.56 -25.09
N ASN A 36 11.36 7.34 -24.02
CA ASN A 36 12.09 6.10 -23.74
C ASN A 36 11.17 4.97 -23.26
N GLU A 37 9.88 5.03 -23.58
CA GLU A 37 8.88 3.97 -23.39
C GLU A 37 8.69 3.51 -21.92
N ARG A 38 9.02 4.37 -20.95
CA ARG A 38 8.67 4.11 -19.55
C ARG A 38 7.17 4.32 -19.33
N THR A 39 6.55 3.42 -18.59
CA THR A 39 5.11 3.50 -18.29
C THR A 39 4.88 3.93 -16.84
N LEU A 40 4.05 4.96 -16.66
CA LEU A 40 3.54 5.36 -15.35
C LEU A 40 2.10 4.89 -15.19
N LYS A 41 1.80 4.18 -14.09
CA LYS A 41 0.46 3.77 -13.69
C LYS A 41 0.15 4.23 -12.27
N GLY A 42 -1.12 4.43 -11.98
CA GLY A 42 -1.63 4.58 -10.62
C GLY A 42 -2.48 3.38 -10.23
N THR A 43 -2.69 3.17 -8.93
CA THR A 43 -3.67 2.21 -8.45
C THR A 43 -4.38 2.74 -7.22
N PHE A 44 -5.68 2.51 -7.15
CA PHE A 44 -6.44 2.55 -5.91
C PHE A 44 -6.81 1.12 -5.55
N PHE A 45 -6.61 0.76 -4.28
CA PHE A 45 -7.01 -0.54 -3.75
C PHE A 45 -6.42 -1.74 -4.51
N GLY A 46 -5.23 -1.59 -5.12
CA GLY A 46 -4.60 -2.65 -5.92
C GLY A 46 -5.33 -2.97 -7.23
N ASN A 47 -6.25 -2.11 -7.68
CA ASN A 47 -7.15 -2.34 -8.81
C ASN A 47 -8.14 -3.50 -8.60
N TYR A 48 -8.36 -3.90 -7.34
CA TYR A 48 -9.39 -4.87 -6.98
C TYR A 48 -10.78 -4.25 -7.01
N LYS A 49 -11.77 -5.02 -7.48
CA LYS A 49 -13.19 -4.76 -7.31
C LYS A 49 -13.63 -5.39 -5.97
N PRO A 50 -13.96 -4.61 -4.93
CA PRO A 50 -14.08 -5.14 -3.58
C PRO A 50 -15.06 -6.31 -3.43
N ARG A 51 -16.24 -6.25 -4.07
CA ARG A 51 -17.28 -7.27 -3.93
C ARG A 51 -16.95 -8.58 -4.65
N SER A 52 -16.31 -8.53 -5.80
CA SER A 52 -16.00 -9.72 -6.60
C SER A 52 -14.65 -10.32 -6.26
N ASP A 53 -13.65 -9.49 -5.92
CA ASP A 53 -12.27 -9.96 -5.90
C ASP A 53 -11.76 -10.23 -4.48
N ILE A 54 -12.21 -9.49 -3.46
CA ILE A 54 -11.76 -9.70 -2.07
C ILE A 54 -12.09 -11.10 -1.55
N PRO A 55 -13.24 -11.72 -1.84
CA PRO A 55 -13.49 -13.10 -1.44
C PRO A 55 -12.38 -14.07 -1.91
N SER A 56 -11.86 -13.90 -3.12
CA SER A 56 -10.75 -14.72 -3.63
C SER A 56 -9.42 -14.45 -2.91
N VAL A 57 -9.16 -13.21 -2.47
CA VAL A 57 -7.98 -12.89 -1.65
C VAL A 57 -8.07 -13.54 -0.27
N VAL A 58 -9.27 -13.57 0.32
CA VAL A 58 -9.53 -14.27 1.59
C VAL A 58 -9.31 -15.78 1.41
N GLU A 59 -9.82 -16.37 0.33
CA GLU A 59 -9.61 -17.79 0.03
C GLU A 59 -8.11 -18.13 -0.07
N LYS A 60 -7.33 -17.32 -0.78
CA LYS A 60 -5.87 -17.46 -0.85
C LYS A 60 -5.20 -17.42 0.52
N TYR A 61 -5.66 -16.54 1.41
CA TYR A 61 -5.19 -16.50 2.79
C TYR A 61 -5.54 -17.79 3.55
N MET A 62 -6.78 -18.27 3.45
CA MET A 62 -7.22 -19.51 4.10
C MET A 62 -6.46 -20.75 3.57
N ASN A 63 -6.05 -20.71 2.30
CA ASN A 63 -5.21 -21.75 1.67
C ASN A 63 -3.72 -21.62 2.01
N ASN A 64 -3.33 -20.70 2.89
CA ASN A 64 -1.94 -20.39 3.25
C ASN A 64 -1.07 -19.94 2.06
N GLU A 65 -1.66 -19.40 0.99
CA GLU A 65 -0.92 -18.79 -0.14
C GLU A 65 -0.42 -17.37 0.20
N LEU A 66 -0.99 -16.74 1.23
CA LEU A 66 -0.67 -15.38 1.66
C LEU A 66 -0.34 -15.35 3.15
N GLU A 67 0.81 -14.75 3.49
CA GLU A 67 1.22 -14.54 4.89
C GLU A 67 0.63 -13.24 5.43
N LEU A 68 -0.54 -13.30 6.07
CA LEU A 68 -1.18 -12.12 6.67
C LEU A 68 -0.68 -11.84 8.10
N GLU A 69 -0.46 -12.89 8.89
CA GLU A 69 -0.17 -12.80 10.34
C GLU A 69 1.08 -11.96 10.64
N LYS A 70 2.10 -12.01 9.78
CA LYS A 70 3.34 -11.21 9.95
C LYS A 70 3.13 -9.70 9.94
N PHE A 71 2.01 -9.23 9.37
CA PHE A 71 1.69 -7.80 9.35
C PHE A 71 1.04 -7.34 10.65
N ILE A 72 0.51 -8.26 11.47
CA ILE A 72 -0.13 -7.96 12.75
C ILE A 72 0.95 -7.88 13.83
N THR A 73 1.37 -6.65 14.15
CA THR A 73 2.42 -6.40 15.14
C THR A 73 1.90 -6.11 16.54
N HIS A 74 0.68 -5.58 16.64
CA HIS A 74 0.09 -5.17 17.91
C HIS A 74 -1.39 -5.54 17.94
N LYS A 75 -1.92 -5.79 19.13
CA LYS A 75 -3.34 -5.98 19.40
C LYS A 75 -3.68 -5.18 20.65
N VAL A 76 -4.75 -4.40 20.60
CA VAL A 76 -5.23 -3.59 21.74
C VAL A 76 -6.76 -3.71 21.85
N PRO A 77 -7.34 -3.60 23.06
CA PRO A 77 -8.77 -3.40 23.21
C PRO A 77 -9.16 -1.99 22.72
N PHE A 78 -10.42 -1.80 22.35
CA PHE A 78 -10.94 -0.50 21.91
C PHE A 78 -10.76 0.61 22.98
N SER A 79 -10.80 0.24 24.27
CA SER A 79 -10.51 1.14 25.39
C SER A 79 -9.09 1.76 25.34
N GLU A 80 -8.14 1.09 24.68
CA GLU A 80 -6.76 1.55 24.48
C GLU A 80 -6.50 2.08 23.05
N ILE A 81 -7.53 2.51 22.31
CA ILE A 81 -7.36 2.98 20.92
C ILE A 81 -6.29 4.07 20.75
N ASN A 82 -6.12 4.97 21.73
CA ASN A 82 -5.08 6.01 21.68
C ASN A 82 -3.65 5.43 21.68
N LYS A 83 -3.43 4.29 22.35
CA LYS A 83 -2.14 3.59 22.32
C LYS A 83 -1.82 3.06 20.92
N ALA A 84 -2.83 2.65 20.15
CA ALA A 84 -2.62 2.26 18.74
C ALA A 84 -2.14 3.44 17.88
N PHE A 85 -2.65 4.66 18.14
CA PHE A 85 -2.15 5.88 17.49
C PHE A 85 -0.72 6.21 17.91
N ASP A 86 -0.37 6.01 19.18
CA ASP A 86 1.01 6.20 19.66
C ASP A 86 1.98 5.28 18.93
N TYR A 87 1.65 3.99 18.78
CA TYR A 87 2.46 3.05 18.00
C TYR A 87 2.64 3.51 16.55
N MET A 88 1.56 3.98 15.91
CA MET A 88 1.61 4.48 14.53
C MET A 88 2.54 5.69 14.40
N LEU A 89 2.44 6.66 15.30
CA LEU A 89 3.25 7.89 15.26
C LEU A 89 4.73 7.63 15.54
N LYS A 90 5.04 6.67 16.41
CA LYS A 90 6.42 6.26 16.71
C LYS A 90 7.04 5.37 15.64
N GLY A 91 6.24 4.86 14.69
CA GLY A 91 6.69 3.85 13.72
C GLY A 91 6.95 2.48 14.36
N GLU A 92 6.36 2.23 15.53
CA GLU A 92 6.49 0.98 16.28
C GLU A 92 5.40 0.00 15.82
N GLY A 93 5.53 -0.56 14.61
CA GLY A 93 4.65 -1.61 14.11
C GLY A 93 4.21 -1.44 12.65
N LEU A 94 3.54 -2.48 12.12
CA LEU A 94 3.00 -2.51 10.76
C LEU A 94 1.48 -2.31 10.77
N ARG A 95 0.76 -3.17 11.47
CA ARG A 95 -0.68 -3.07 11.74
C ARG A 95 -0.98 -3.36 13.21
N CYS A 96 -1.96 -2.65 13.74
CA CYS A 96 -2.52 -2.85 15.07
C CYS A 96 -3.99 -3.28 14.91
N ILE A 97 -4.36 -4.43 15.49
CA ILE A 97 -5.75 -4.88 15.54
C ILE A 97 -6.42 -4.29 16.78
N ILE A 98 -7.59 -3.70 16.58
CA ILE A 98 -8.41 -3.19 17.67
C ILE A 98 -9.55 -4.18 17.91
N HIS A 99 -9.60 -4.77 19.09
CA HIS A 99 -10.69 -5.65 19.51
C HIS A 99 -11.84 -4.81 20.08
N MET A 100 -13.05 -5.02 19.54
CA MET A 100 -14.25 -4.29 19.95
C MET A 100 -14.84 -4.83 21.26
N GLU A 101 -14.58 -6.09 21.57
CA GLU A 101 -14.94 -6.77 22.81
C GLU A 101 -13.74 -6.71 23.77
N GLU A 102 -13.99 -6.80 25.08
CA GLU A 102 -12.93 -6.79 26.12
C GLU A 102 -11.97 -7.99 26.00
#